data_AF-A0ABD5NPW4-F1
#
_entry.id   AF-A0ABD5NPW4-F1
#
_cell.length_a   1.000
_cell.length_b   1.000
_cell.length_c   1.000
_cell.angle_alpha   90.00
_cell.angle_beta   90.00
_cell.angle_gamma   90.00
#
_symmetry.space_group_name_H-M   'P 1'
#
loop_
_entity.id
_entity.type
_entity.pdbx_description
1 polymer ?
#
loop_
_entity_poly.entity_id
_entity_poly.type
_entity_poly.pdbx_seq_one_letter_code
_entity_poly.pdbx_strand_id
1 'polypeptide(L)'
;MLTRSRKHVPSVFVTALRSNGYVVVTANSVFGEGTDDRRLLEYCGEAGHVFVTHDKTDVGGAVGDSVDHAGIVIYTDPVFPRADPNGAVRSIERILEH
;
A
#
# COMPACT_ATOMS: atom_id res chain seq x y z
N MET A 1 -5.38 -1.43 -5.05
CA MET A 1 -4.28 -1.11 -4.11
C MET A 1 -4.81 -0.30 -2.96
N LEU A 2 -4.44 -0.67 -1.74
CA LEU A 2 -4.78 0.05 -0.51
C LEU A 2 -3.52 0.74 0.05
N THR A 3 -3.64 2.00 0.43
CA THR A 3 -2.55 2.81 1.02
C THR A 3 -2.92 3.24 2.44
N ARG A 4 -1.98 3.23 3.39
CA ARG A 4 -2.27 3.52 4.81
C ARG A 4 -2.86 4.92 5.05
N SER A 5 -2.28 5.97 4.48
CA SER A 5 -2.85 7.33 4.53
C SER A 5 -2.05 8.26 3.62
N ARG A 6 -2.65 9.40 3.22
CA ARG A 6 -1.92 10.51 2.57
C ARG A 6 -0.75 11.05 3.39
N LYS A 7 -0.77 10.90 4.72
CA LYS A 7 0.36 11.27 5.57
C LYS A 7 1.56 10.32 5.40
N HIS A 8 1.30 9.08 5.02
CA HIS A 8 2.31 8.03 4.90
C HIS A 8 2.71 7.76 3.45
N VAL A 9 1.82 8.06 2.50
CA VAL A 9 2.03 7.84 1.07
C VAL A 9 1.91 9.18 0.32
N PRO A 10 2.96 9.63 -0.38
CA PRO A 10 2.94 10.89 -1.12
C PRO A 10 1.79 10.95 -2.13
N SER A 11 1.09 12.09 -2.20
CA SER A 11 -0.02 12.28 -3.16
C SER A 11 0.41 12.11 -4.61
N VAL A 12 1.63 12.53 -4.95
CA VAL A 12 2.23 12.35 -6.28
C VAL A 12 2.37 10.87 -6.67
N PHE A 13 2.63 10.01 -5.70
CA PHE A 13 2.74 8.57 -5.92
C PHE A 13 1.37 7.94 -6.12
N VAL A 14 0.37 8.34 -5.30
CA VAL A 14 -1.03 7.94 -5.50
C VAL A 14 -1.54 8.36 -6.88
N THR A 15 -1.20 9.58 -7.32
CA THR A 15 -1.55 10.04 -8.66
C THR A 15 -0.87 9.20 -9.73
N ALA A 16 0.42 8.90 -9.59
CA ALA A 16 1.12 8.06 -10.57
C ALA A 16 0.50 6.65 -10.67
N LEU A 17 0.20 6.01 -9.53
CA LEU A 17 -0.50 4.72 -9.52
C LEU A 17 -1.84 4.78 -10.28
N ARG A 18 -2.65 5.81 -10.00
CA ARG A 18 -3.93 6.01 -10.69
C ARG A 18 -3.77 6.27 -12.19
N SER A 19 -2.76 7.05 -12.59
CA SER A 19 -2.45 7.30 -14.00
C SER A 19 -1.97 6.06 -14.74
N ASN A 20 -1.39 5.09 -14.04
CA ASN A 20 -1.01 3.78 -14.60
C ASN A 20 -2.14 2.74 -14.51
N GLY A 21 -3.38 3.16 -14.21
CA GLY A 21 -4.57 2.30 -14.26
C GLY A 21 -4.89 1.57 -12.95
N TYR A 22 -4.14 1.81 -11.87
CA TYR A 22 -4.43 1.19 -10.58
C TYR A 22 -5.57 1.90 -9.84
N VAL A 23 -6.52 1.10 -9.32
CA VAL A 23 -7.49 1.58 -8.35
C VAL A 23 -6.77 1.75 -7.01
N VAL A 24 -6.62 3.00 -6.56
CA VAL A 24 -5.97 3.33 -5.28
C VAL A 24 -6.99 3.83 -4.26
N VAL A 25 -7.11 3.06 -3.18
CA VAL A 25 -7.93 3.34 -2.01
C VAL A 25 -7.01 3.74 -0.85
N THR A 26 -7.43 4.70 -0.03
CA THR A 26 -6.72 5.06 1.21
C THR A 26 -7.48 4.49 2.40
N ALA A 27 -6.77 3.87 3.34
CA ALA A 27 -7.34 3.30 4.56
C ALA A 27 -8.19 4.29 5.37
N ASN A 28 -7.75 5.55 5.49
CA ASN A 28 -8.55 6.60 6.14
C ASN A 28 -9.93 6.83 5.46
N SER A 29 -10.02 6.64 4.14
CA SER A 29 -11.31 6.74 3.42
C SER A 29 -12.25 5.56 3.67
N VAL A 30 -11.73 4.42 4.12
CA VAL A 30 -12.52 3.20 4.35
C VAL A 30 -12.85 3.03 5.84
N PHE A 31 -11.91 3.40 6.71
CA PHE A 31 -11.97 3.10 8.15
C PHE A 31 -11.91 4.34 9.06
N GLY A 32 -11.63 5.54 8.53
CA GLY A 32 -11.45 6.76 9.31
C GLY A 32 -10.11 6.83 10.06
N GLU A 33 -10.06 7.55 11.19
CA GLU A 33 -8.83 7.76 11.98
C GLU A 33 -8.44 6.57 12.87
N GLY A 34 -9.36 5.64 13.14
CA GLY A 34 -9.11 4.43 13.91
C GLY A 34 -8.85 3.26 12.98
N THR A 35 -7.59 3.05 12.58
CA THR A 35 -7.24 1.94 11.71
C THR A 35 -6.33 0.94 12.39
N ASP A 36 -6.77 -0.32 12.43
CA ASP A 36 -6.03 -1.47 12.94
C ASP A 36 -5.42 -2.20 11.74
N ASP A 37 -4.12 -2.49 11.79
CA ASP A 37 -3.39 -3.09 10.68
C ASP A 37 -3.93 -4.47 10.29
N ARG A 38 -4.46 -5.25 11.24
CA ARG A 38 -5.11 -6.52 10.94
C ARG A 38 -6.32 -6.32 10.05
N ARG A 39 -7.18 -5.34 10.38
CA ARG A 39 -8.40 -5.04 9.63
C ARG A 39 -8.09 -4.52 8.23
N LEU A 40 -6.97 -3.81 8.07
CA LEU A 40 -6.47 -3.38 6.76
C LEU A 40 -6.08 -4.57 5.89
N LEU A 41 -5.36 -5.52 6.46
CA LEU A 41 -4.91 -6.70 5.75
C LEU A 41 -6.07 -7.65 5.42
N GLU A 42 -7.02 -7.85 6.34
CA GLU A 42 -8.25 -8.60 6.10
C GLU A 42 -9.04 -7.99 4.93
N TYR A 43 -9.24 -6.66 4.94
CA TYR A 43 -9.89 -5.97 3.82
C TYR A 43 -9.11 -6.09 2.51
N CYS A 44 -7.78 -6.06 2.58
CA CYS A 44 -6.94 -6.29 1.42
C CYS A 44 -7.12 -7.70 0.83
N GLY A 45 -7.27 -8.73 1.67
CA GLY A 45 -7.63 -10.08 1.25
C GLY A 45 -9.00 -10.13 0.59
N GLU A 46 -10.03 -9.64 1.27
CA GLU A 46 -11.41 -9.68 0.79
C GLU A 46 -11.65 -8.87 -0.50
N ALA A 47 -11.03 -7.68 -0.60
CA ALA A 47 -11.19 -6.78 -1.74
C ALA A 47 -10.17 -7.03 -2.87
N GLY A 48 -9.26 -8.00 -2.71
CA GLY A 48 -8.19 -8.24 -3.69
C GLY A 48 -7.27 -7.02 -3.87
N HIS A 49 -6.96 -6.31 -2.79
CA HIS A 49 -6.11 -5.13 -2.82
C HIS A 49 -4.74 -5.41 -2.24
N VAL A 50 -3.68 -5.07 -2.99
CA VAL A 50 -2.32 -5.05 -2.44
C VAL A 50 -2.18 -3.87 -1.48
N PHE A 51 -1.68 -4.14 -0.27
CA PHE A 51 -1.40 -3.12 0.74
C PHE A 51 -0.04 -2.47 0.48
N VAL A 52 0.01 -1.14 0.46
CA VAL A 52 1.22 -0.36 0.18
C VAL A 52 1.53 0.55 1.37
N THR A 53 2.70 0.37 1.98
CA THR A 53 3.16 1.15 3.14
C THR A 53 4.68 1.35 3.15
N HIS A 54 5.17 2.33 3.91
CA HIS A 54 6.60 2.44 4.26
C HIS A 54 6.90 2.03 5.68
N ASP A 55 5.85 1.81 6.47
CA ASP A 55 6.00 1.42 7.87
C ASP A 55 6.17 -0.09 7.94
N LYS A 56 7.42 -0.52 8.11
CA LYS A 56 7.79 -1.93 8.22
C LYS A 56 7.38 -2.54 9.55
N THR A 57 7.27 -1.72 10.60
CA THR A 57 7.17 -2.20 11.98
C THR A 57 5.77 -2.73 12.30
N ASP A 58 4.74 -2.14 11.68
CA ASP A 58 3.35 -2.44 11.99
C ASP A 58 2.75 -3.59 11.18
N VAL A 59 3.26 -3.88 9.97
CA VAL A 59 2.67 -4.91 9.08
C VAL A 59 3.63 -6.03 8.69
N GLY A 60 4.94 -5.82 8.74
CA GLY A 60 5.94 -6.75 8.22
C GLY A 60 6.28 -7.93 9.13
N GLY A 61 5.40 -8.27 10.09
CA GLY A 61 5.63 -9.32 11.09
C GLY A 61 4.43 -10.25 11.26
N ALA A 62 4.17 -10.67 12.50
CA ALA A 62 3.16 -11.68 12.83
C ALA A 62 1.75 -11.44 12.26
N VAL A 63 1.36 -10.17 12.01
CA VAL A 63 0.03 -9.84 11.45
C VAL A 63 -0.04 -10.13 9.96
N GLY A 64 1.03 -9.88 9.19
CA GLY A 64 1.09 -10.24 7.77
C GLY A 64 1.01 -11.75 7.57
N ASP A 65 1.79 -12.51 8.34
CA ASP A 65 1.84 -13.97 8.22
C ASP A 65 0.59 -14.70 8.76
N SER A 66 -0.25 -14.02 9.55
CA SER A 66 -1.45 -14.61 10.17
C SER A 66 -2.77 -14.23 9.50
N VAL A 67 -2.74 -13.33 8.51
CA VAL A 67 -3.94 -12.82 7.83
C VAL A 67 -3.85 -13.12 6.35
N ASP A 68 -4.91 -13.72 5.81
CA ASP A 68 -5.02 -13.94 4.37
C ASP A 68 -5.19 -12.59 3.65
N HIS A 69 -4.20 -12.21 2.86
CA HIS A 69 -4.14 -10.91 2.20
C HIS A 69 -3.65 -11.03 0.77
N ALA A 70 -4.12 -10.16 -0.12
CA ALA A 70 -3.75 -10.18 -1.54
C ALA A 70 -2.28 -9.76 -1.83
N GLY A 71 -1.52 -9.38 -0.80
CA GLY A 71 -0.11 -9.03 -0.89
C GLY A 71 0.23 -7.72 -0.17
N ILE A 72 1.47 -7.63 0.32
CA ILE A 72 2.00 -6.43 1.01
C ILE A 72 3.23 -5.95 0.27
N VAL A 73 3.23 -4.67 -0.13
CA VAL A 73 4.39 -3.97 -0.66
C VAL A 73 4.87 -2.96 0.39
N ILE A 74 6.09 -3.19 0.88
CA ILE A 74 6.76 -2.30 1.83
C ILE A 74 7.91 -1.61 1.10
N TYR A 75 7.85 -0.28 0.98
CA TYR A 75 8.97 0.50 0.45
C TYR A 75 9.77 1.11 1.61
N THR A 76 11.07 0.82 1.67
CA THR A 76 11.92 1.24 2.80
C THR A 76 12.45 2.66 2.66
N ASP A 77 12.42 3.23 1.47
CA ASP A 77 12.83 4.61 1.20
C ASP A 77 11.59 5.49 0.97
N PRO A 78 11.20 6.34 1.94
CA PRO A 78 10.04 7.22 1.80
C PRO A 78 10.27 8.39 0.83
N VAL A 79 11.53 8.69 0.48
CA VAL A 79 11.88 9.75 -0.48
C VAL A 79 11.67 9.26 -1.91
N PHE A 80 11.95 7.98 -2.19
CA PHE A 80 11.90 7.42 -3.54
C PHE A 80 10.56 7.62 -4.28
N PRO A 81 9.37 7.29 -3.70
CA PRO A 81 8.09 7.50 -4.39
C PRO A 81 7.75 8.99 -4.60
N ARG A 82 8.42 9.90 -3.89
CA ARG A 82 8.28 11.33 -4.08
C ARG A 82 9.23 11.86 -5.16
N ALA A 83 10.45 11.34 -5.21
CA ALA A 83 11.49 11.75 -6.15
C ALA A 83 11.28 11.17 -7.55
N ASP A 84 10.90 9.89 -7.65
CA ASP A 84 10.56 9.21 -8.90
C ASP A 84 9.28 8.37 -8.74
N PRO A 85 8.09 9.01 -8.78
CA PRO A 85 6.84 8.30 -8.60
C PRO A 85 6.59 7.25 -9.70
N ASN A 86 7.00 7.51 -10.94
CA ASN A 86 6.84 6.56 -12.04
C ASN A 86 7.81 5.39 -11.93
N GLY A 87 9.04 5.63 -11.47
CA GLY A 87 9.97 4.56 -11.11
C GLY A 87 9.42 3.67 -10.00
N ALA A 88 8.80 4.25 -8.98
CA ALA A 88 8.16 3.50 -7.92
C ALA A 88 6.99 2.64 -8.42
N VAL A 89 6.17 3.15 -9.34
CA VAL A 89 5.11 2.34 -9.98
C VAL A 89 5.70 1.16 -10.76
N ARG A 90 6.73 1.40 -11.58
CA ARG A 90 7.41 0.33 -12.33
C ARG A 90 8.03 -0.74 -11.44
N SER A 91 8.55 -0.35 -10.27
CA SER A 91 9.05 -1.33 -9.30
C SER A 91 7.92 -2.20 -8.74
N ILE A 92 6.74 -1.64 -8.51
CA ILE A 92 5.57 -2.40 -8.08
C ILE A 92 5.10 -3.34 -9.20
N GLU A 93 4.98 -2.85 -10.43
CA GLU A 93 4.61 -3.66 -11.60
C GLU A 93 5.49 -4.90 -11.71
N ARG A 94 6.81 -4.73 -11.63
CA ARG A 94 7.76 -5.84 -11.66
C ARG A 94 7.58 -6.88 -10.56
N ILE A 95 7.13 -6.46 -9.38
CA ILE A 95 6.87 -7.37 -8.26
C ILE A 95 5.57 -8.14 -8.48
N LEU A 96 4.56 -7.51 -9.09
CA LEU A 96 3.26 -8.12 -9.37
C LEU A 96 3.26 -9.04 -10.59
N GLU A 97 4.23 -8.88 -11.49
CA GLU A 97 4.45 -9.73 -12.67
C GLU A 97 5.22 -11.04 -12.36
N HIS A 98 5.58 -11.30 -11.10
CA HIS A 98 6.22 -12.53 -10.63
C HIS A 98 5.34 -13.29 -9.64
#